data_AF-A0A643BL78-F1
#
_entry.id   AF-A0A643BL78-F1
#
_cell.length_a   1.000
_cell.length_b   1.000
_cell.length_c   1.000
_cell.angle_alpha   90.00
_cell.angle_beta   90.00
_cell.angle_gamma   90.00
#
_symmetry.space_group_name_H-M   'P 1'
#
loop_
_entity.id
_entity.type
_entity.pdbx_description
1 polymer ?
#
loop_
_entity_poly.entity_id
_entity_poly.type
_entity_poly.pdbx_seq_one_letter_code
_entity_poly.pdbx_strand_id
1 'polypeptide(L)'
;MALKRINKELSDLARDPPAQCSAGPVGDDMFHWQATIMGPVAFTTRIYHPNINSNGSICLDILRSQWSPALTISKVLLSICSLLCDPNPDDPLVPEIARIYKTDRDK
;
A
#
# COMPACT_ATOMS: atom_id res chain seq x y z
N MET A 1 -1.72 -21.49 -13.50
CA MET A 1 -0.50 -20.64 -13.41
C MET A 1 -0.61 -19.55 -12.35
N ALA A 2 -1.72 -18.78 -12.29
CA ALA A 2 -1.93 -17.74 -11.28
C ALA A 2 -1.91 -18.28 -9.82
N LEU A 3 -2.69 -19.31 -9.50
CA LEU A 3 -2.73 -19.88 -8.14
C LEU A 3 -1.37 -20.38 -7.64
N LYS A 4 -0.56 -20.98 -8.53
CA LYS A 4 0.81 -21.43 -8.20
C LYS A 4 1.72 -20.25 -7.84
N ARG A 5 1.56 -19.11 -8.52
CA ARG A 5 2.28 -17.87 -8.20
C ARG A 5 1.83 -17.32 -6.85
N ILE A 6 0.51 -17.23 -6.61
CA ILE A 6 -0.06 -16.75 -5.35
C ILE A 6 0.44 -17.58 -4.16
N ASN A 7 0.43 -18.92 -4.27
CA ASN A 7 0.95 -19.80 -3.22
C ASN A 7 2.44 -19.61 -2.97
N LYS A 8 3.24 -19.38 -4.03
CA LYS A 8 4.66 -19.05 -3.89
C LYS A 8 4.84 -17.74 -3.15
N GLU A 9 4.09 -16.70 -3.49
CA GLU A 9 4.18 -15.40 -2.83
C GLU A 9 3.72 -15.43 -1.37
N LEU A 10 2.68 -16.20 -1.06
CA LEU A 10 2.27 -16.44 0.32
C LEU A 10 3.40 -17.12 1.13
N SER A 11 4.08 -18.09 0.51
CA SER A 11 5.22 -18.78 1.14
C SER A 11 6.41 -17.85 1.33
N ASP A 12 6.67 -16.98 0.35
CA ASP A 12 7.74 -15.98 0.42
C ASP A 12 7.44 -14.92 1.50
N LEU A 13 6.19 -14.46 1.62
CA LEU A 13 5.72 -13.55 2.68
C LEU A 13 5.83 -14.19 4.08
N ALA A 14 5.51 -15.48 4.22
CA ALA A 14 5.64 -16.19 5.48
C ALA A 14 7.11 -16.42 5.88
N ARG A 15 8.00 -16.60 4.89
CA ARG A 15 9.44 -16.78 5.11
C ARG A 15 10.15 -15.48 5.47
N ASP A 16 9.77 -14.38 4.82
CA ASP A 16 10.39 -13.07 4.98
C ASP A 16 9.30 -11.98 4.99
N PRO A 17 8.62 -11.78 6.14
CA PRO A 17 7.54 -10.82 6.23
C PRO A 17 8.08 -9.38 6.13
N PRO A 18 7.46 -8.50 5.32
CA PRO A 18 7.87 -7.11 5.25
C PRO A 18 7.70 -6.43 6.62
N ALA A 19 8.69 -5.65 7.03
CA ALA A 19 8.62 -4.89 8.27
C ALA A 19 7.34 -4.03 8.27
N GLN A 20 6.63 -4.02 9.40
CA GLN A 20 5.40 -3.24 9.60
C GLN A 20 4.20 -3.61 8.72
N CYS A 21 4.28 -4.60 7.82
CA CYS A 21 3.20 -4.90 6.89
C CYS A 21 2.91 -6.42 6.95
N SER A 22 1.63 -6.81 7.05
CA SER A 22 1.19 -8.21 7.03
C SER A 22 0.11 -8.38 5.97
N ALA A 23 0.03 -9.54 5.32
CA ALA A 23 -1.01 -9.82 4.33
C ALA A 23 -1.30 -11.32 4.22
N GLY A 24 -2.54 -11.64 3.88
CA GLY A 24 -2.97 -13.01 3.65
C GLY A 24 -4.34 -13.09 2.96
N PRO A 25 -4.72 -14.27 2.46
CA PRO A 25 -6.03 -14.50 1.89
C PRO A 25 -7.14 -14.39 2.94
N VAL A 26 -8.33 -13.96 2.51
CA VAL A 26 -9.52 -13.85 3.36
C VAL A 26 -10.37 -15.10 3.19
N GLY A 27 -10.48 -15.89 4.25
CA GLY A 27 -11.19 -17.17 4.23
C GLY A 27 -10.53 -18.15 3.25
N ASP A 28 -11.35 -18.82 2.43
CA ASP A 28 -10.89 -19.83 1.48
C ASP A 28 -10.57 -19.26 0.08
N ASP A 29 -10.83 -17.96 -0.18
CA ASP A 29 -10.58 -17.34 -1.48
C ASP A 29 -9.14 -16.83 -1.59
N MET A 30 -8.30 -17.58 -2.30
CA MET A 30 -6.91 -17.24 -2.57
C MET A 30 -6.72 -16.01 -3.47
N PHE A 31 -7.78 -15.45 -4.06
CA PHE A 31 -7.73 -14.24 -4.88
C PHE A 31 -8.25 -13.00 -4.14
N HIS A 32 -8.82 -13.18 -2.94
CA HIS A 32 -9.22 -12.10 -2.06
C HIS A 32 -8.22 -11.98 -0.91
N TRP A 33 -7.49 -10.87 -0.84
CA TRP A 33 -6.43 -10.68 0.17
C TRP A 33 -6.72 -9.47 1.05
N GLN A 34 -6.39 -9.61 2.32
CA GLN A 34 -6.36 -8.51 3.27
C GLN A 34 -4.91 -8.26 3.67
N ALA A 35 -4.53 -6.99 3.70
CA ALA A 35 -3.26 -6.55 4.23
C ALA A 35 -3.48 -5.55 5.36
N THR A 36 -2.65 -5.63 6.39
CA THR A 36 -2.60 -4.69 7.50
C THR A 36 -1.22 -4.05 7.51
N ILE A 37 -1.18 -2.72 7.36
CA ILE A 37 0.04 -1.92 7.48
C ILE A 37 0.02 -1.27 8.86
N MET A 38 0.93 -1.69 9.72
CA MET A 38 1.19 -1.11 11.03
C MET A 38 1.94 0.20 10.84
N GLY A 39 1.21 1.32 10.87
CA GLY A 39 1.86 2.62 11.03
C GLY A 39 2.53 2.74 12.41
N PRO A 40 3.33 3.80 12.66
CA PRO A 40 3.79 4.15 14.00
C PRO A 40 2.62 4.35 14.99
N VAL A 41 1.39 4.50 14.49
CA VAL A 41 0.14 4.47 15.25
C VAL A 41 -0.88 3.65 14.44
N ALA A 42 -1.64 2.77 15.07
CA ALA A 42 -2.72 2.04 14.40
C ALA A 42 -3.80 3.03 13.93
N PHE A 43 -3.97 3.18 12.61
CA PHE A 43 -5.02 4.03 12.06
C PHE A 43 -6.37 3.32 12.16
N THR A 44 -7.15 3.66 13.19
CA THR A 44 -8.58 3.31 13.30
C THR A 44 -9.49 4.36 12.64
N THR A 45 -8.91 5.45 12.10
CA THR A 45 -9.60 6.59 11.48
C THR A 45 -9.12 6.82 10.04
N ARG A 46 -9.95 7.49 9.21
CA ARG A 46 -9.59 7.85 7.83
C ARG A 46 -8.24 8.57 7.79
N ILE A 47 -7.35 8.11 6.92
CA ILE A 47 -6.02 8.69 6.75
C ILE A 47 -6.10 10.03 5.98
N TYR A 48 -5.40 11.05 6.49
CA TYR A 48 -5.26 12.34 5.82
C TYR A 48 -3.92 12.36 5.06
N HIS A 49 -3.94 12.05 3.77
CA HIS A 49 -2.73 11.83 2.98
C HIS A 49 -2.86 12.33 1.53
N PRO A 50 -1.88 13.04 0.96
CA PRO A 50 -1.95 13.58 -0.41
C PRO A 50 -2.27 12.55 -1.49
N ASN A 51 -1.78 11.31 -1.32
CA ASN A 51 -1.93 10.22 -2.29
C ASN A 51 -3.04 9.20 -1.94
N ILE A 52 -3.87 9.47 -0.91
CA ILE A 52 -4.99 8.58 -0.51
C ILE A 52 -6.28 9.39 -0.46
N ASN A 53 -7.32 8.91 -1.15
CA ASN A 53 -8.62 9.59 -1.12
C ASN A 53 -9.46 9.20 0.12
N SER A 54 -10.61 9.84 0.30
CA SER A 54 -11.52 9.59 1.42
C SER A 54 -12.07 8.15 1.50
N ASN A 55 -11.99 7.41 0.40
CA ASN A 55 -12.44 6.03 0.28
C ASN A 55 -11.29 5.03 0.53
N GLY A 56 -10.08 5.52 0.87
CA GLY A 56 -8.91 4.69 1.10
C GLY A 56 -8.23 4.19 -0.18
N SER A 57 -8.62 4.69 -1.36
CA SER A 57 -7.98 4.29 -2.61
C SER A 57 -6.61 4.95 -2.75
N ILE A 58 -5.62 4.15 -3.16
CA ILE A 58 -4.27 4.59 -3.53
C ILE A 58 -4.13 4.44 -5.05
N CYS A 59 -3.60 5.47 -5.72
CA CYS A 59 -3.18 5.37 -7.11
C CYS A 59 -1.67 5.13 -7.17
N LEU A 60 -1.27 3.85 -7.20
CA LEU A 60 0.11 3.45 -7.44
C LEU A 60 0.29 3.10 -8.92
N ASP A 61 1.22 3.75 -9.58
CA ASP A 61 1.60 3.51 -10.97
C ASP A 61 2.08 2.07 -11.20
N ILE A 62 2.75 1.46 -10.21
CA ILE A 62 3.13 0.04 -10.21
C ILE A 62 1.94 -0.91 -10.26
N LEU A 63 0.73 -0.45 -9.87
CA LEU A 63 -0.52 -1.21 -9.99
C LEU A 63 -1.28 -0.89 -11.29
N ARG A 64 -0.77 0.03 -12.11
CA ARG A 64 -1.36 0.48 -13.38
C ARG A 64 -0.37 0.29 -14.53
N SER A 65 0.26 1.39 -14.97
CA SER A 65 1.11 1.43 -16.16
C SER A 65 2.47 0.78 -15.95
N GLN A 66 3.00 0.81 -14.72
CA GLN A 66 4.29 0.21 -14.38
C GLN A 66 4.16 -1.23 -13.83
N TRP A 67 2.98 -1.84 -13.97
CA TRP A 67 2.79 -3.22 -13.56
C TRP A 67 3.72 -4.15 -14.36
N SER A 68 4.45 -5.00 -13.63
CA SER A 68 5.30 -6.04 -14.20
C SER A 68 4.97 -7.39 -13.55
N PRO A 69 4.98 -8.51 -14.31
CA PRO A 69 4.84 -9.86 -13.75
C PRO A 69 5.88 -10.20 -12.66
N ALA A 70 6.99 -9.44 -12.59
CA ALA A 70 8.03 -9.57 -11.57
C ALA A 70 7.73 -8.83 -10.23
N LEU A 71 6.66 -8.04 -10.17
CA LEU A 71 6.22 -7.38 -8.94
C LEU A 71 5.52 -8.38 -8.02
N THR A 72 6.05 -8.54 -6.81
CA THR A 72 5.44 -9.40 -5.78
C THR A 72 4.55 -8.58 -4.84
N ILE A 73 3.67 -9.26 -4.10
CA ILE A 73 2.84 -8.68 -3.05
C ILE A 73 3.73 -7.94 -2.04
N SER A 74 4.87 -8.50 -1.62
CA SER A 74 5.81 -7.81 -0.73
C SER A 74 6.29 -6.48 -1.30
N LYS A 75 6.62 -6.42 -2.60
CA LYS A 75 7.06 -5.16 -3.25
C LYS A 75 5.93 -4.14 -3.31
N VAL A 76 4.70 -4.58 -3.55
CA VAL A 76 3.51 -3.70 -3.52
C VAL A 76 3.31 -3.14 -2.12
N LEU A 77 3.35 -3.99 -1.08
CA LEU A 77 3.21 -3.56 0.31
C LEU A 77 4.31 -2.58 0.71
N LEU A 78 5.57 -2.88 0.40
CA LEU A 78 6.70 -1.98 0.68
C LEU A 78 6.54 -0.64 -0.03
N SER A 79 6.04 -0.63 -1.27
CA SER A 79 5.76 0.60 -2.00
C SER A 79 4.67 1.44 -1.33
N ILE A 80 3.63 0.81 -0.79
CA ILE A 80 2.59 1.51 -0.03
C ILE A 80 3.15 2.02 1.30
N CYS A 81 3.90 1.19 2.04
CA CYS A 81 4.50 1.54 3.32
C CYS A 81 5.50 2.72 3.14
N SER A 82 6.26 2.76 2.03
CA SER A 82 7.10 3.90 1.64
C SER A 82 6.29 5.16 1.33
N LEU A 83 5.18 5.04 0.59
CA LEU A 83 4.32 6.19 0.26
C LEU A 83 3.68 6.80 1.50
N LEU A 84 3.38 5.99 2.52
CA LEU A 84 2.84 6.45 3.80
C LEU A 84 3.88 7.20 4.65
N CYS A 85 5.16 6.80 4.58
CA CYS A 85 6.25 7.48 5.29
C CYS A 85 6.66 8.77 4.57
N ASP A 86 6.72 8.72 3.25
CA ASP A 86 7.17 9.81 2.38
C ASP A 86 6.10 10.11 1.33
N PRO A 87 5.12 10.99 1.65
CA PRO A 87 4.09 11.40 0.71
C PRO A 87 4.68 12.04 -0.54
N ASN A 88 4.04 11.85 -1.70
CA ASN A 88 4.41 12.52 -2.94
C ASN A 88 3.44 13.67 -3.25
N PRO A 89 3.77 14.93 -2.89
CA PRO A 89 2.88 16.06 -3.09
C PRO A 89 2.94 16.66 -4.52
N ASP A 90 3.82 16.15 -5.40
CA ASP A 90 3.89 16.54 -6.81
C ASP A 90 2.95 15.73 -7.70
N ASP A 91 2.57 14.52 -7.26
CA ASP A 91 1.54 13.69 -7.90
C ASP A 91 0.41 13.30 -6.92
N PRO A 92 -0.35 14.28 -6.40
CA PRO A 92 -1.36 14.01 -5.38
C PRO A 92 -2.67 13.49 -5.96
N LEU A 93 -3.24 12.50 -5.29
CA LEU A 93 -4.61 12.07 -5.55
C LEU A 93 -5.62 13.09 -4.97
N VAL A 94 -5.22 13.83 -3.94
CA VAL A 94 -6.00 14.90 -3.31
C VAL A 94 -5.19 16.20 -3.31
N PRO A 95 -5.36 17.06 -4.35
CA PRO A 95 -4.56 18.29 -4.51
C PRO A 95 -4.60 19.24 -3.31
N GLU A 96 -5.74 19.31 -2.61
CA GLU A 96 -5.88 20.18 -1.45
C GLU A 96 -5.01 19.73 -0.27
N ILE A 97 -4.89 18.42 -0.05
CA ILE A 97 -4.03 17.88 1.00
C ILE A 97 -2.55 18.12 0.64
N ALA A 98 -2.17 17.95 -0.63
CA ALA A 98 -0.82 18.29 -1.09
C ALA A 98 -0.49 19.78 -0.94
N ARG A 99 -1.45 20.67 -1.23
CA ARG A 99 -1.29 22.10 -1.04
C ARG A 99 -0.96 22.40 0.41
N ILE A 100 -1.77 21.89 1.35
CA ILE A 100 -1.56 22.05 2.79
C ILE A 100 -0.20 21.46 3.21
N TYR A 101 0.13 20.25 2.76
CA TYR A 101 1.40 19.59 3.04
C TYR A 101 2.63 20.40 2.59
N LYS A 102 2.53 21.08 1.44
CA LYS A 102 3.60 21.95 0.92
C LYS A 102 3.67 23.31 1.63
N THR A 103 2.54 23.87 2.07
CA THR A 103 2.49 25.25 2.58
C THR A 103 2.57 25.38 4.09
N ASP A 104 2.14 24.37 4.85
CA ASP A 104 1.89 24.50 6.30
C ASP A 104 2.23 23.17 7.01
N ARG A 105 3.50 22.73 6.90
CA ARG A 105 3.96 21.40 7.37
C ARG A 105 4.04 21.28 8.90
N ASP A 106 3.93 22.39 9.62
CA ASP A 106 4.10 22.49 11.08
C ASP A 106 2.78 22.63 11.87
N LYS A 107 1.62 22.48 11.22
CA LYS A 107 0.30 22.46 11.88
C LYS A 107 -0.33 21.07 11.88
#